data_AF-A0A7S1UNA5-F1
#
_entry.id   AF-A0A7S1UNA5-F1
#
_cell.length_a   1.000
_cell.length_b   1.000
_cell.length_c   1.000
_cell.angle_alpha   90.00
_cell.angle_beta   90.00
_cell.angle_gamma   90.00
#
_symmetry.space_group_name_H-M   'P 1'
#
loop_
_entity.id
_entity.type
_entity.pdbx_description
1 polymer ?
#
loop_
_entity_poly.entity_id
_entity_poly.type
_entity_poly.pdbx_seq_one_letter_code
_entity_poly.pdbx_strand_id
1 'polypeptide(L)'
;MLSEHDRKEQFLQRYEWPENRAVVPNTTGWQRLHDRRFHQVRQMTDGGQKYDGFVQTTASAFSQQNFTEFGWGLTKAPEHIVRMLRKGIRDGLDDFDNSVRSEGDVDVIDGLPPWFIDRHDLMKRAMHGLQDIHEAWSDQALVPHQAYGFRLYRNQSSLLMHVDKSNTH
;
A
#
# COMPACT_ATOMS: atom_id res chain seq x y z
N MET A 1 -18.41 -27.99 25.53
CA MET A 1 -17.73 -27.11 24.56
C MET A 1 -18.77 -26.66 23.55
N LEU A 2 -18.94 -25.36 23.30
CA LEU A 2 -19.85 -24.87 22.25
C LEU A 2 -19.37 -25.35 20.88
N SER A 3 -20.30 -25.68 19.97
CA SER A 3 -19.96 -25.97 18.57
C SER A 3 -19.44 -24.71 17.87
N GLU A 4 -18.76 -24.86 16.74
CA GLU A 4 -18.28 -23.71 15.96
C GLU A 4 -19.43 -22.80 15.49
N HIS A 5 -20.56 -23.41 15.14
CA HIS A 5 -21.78 -22.70 14.75
C HIS A 5 -22.32 -21.85 15.90
N ASP A 6 -22.43 -22.42 17.10
CA ASP A 6 -22.93 -21.70 18.29
C ASP A 6 -21.97 -20.57 18.72
N ARG A 7 -20.66 -20.77 18.55
CA ARG A 7 -19.66 -19.72 18.80
C ARG A 7 -19.82 -18.56 17.83
N LYS A 8 -20.08 -18.85 16.55
CA LYS A 8 -20.32 -17.83 15.52
C LYS A 8 -21.60 -17.05 15.80
N GLU A 9 -22.70 -17.72 16.14
CA GLU A 9 -23.96 -17.07 16.50
C GLU A 9 -23.83 -16.17 17.73
N GLN A 10 -23.17 -16.65 18.80
CA GLN A 10 -22.91 -15.82 19.98
C GLN A 10 -21.99 -14.63 19.68
N PHE A 11 -21.01 -14.79 18.78
CA PHE A 11 -20.16 -13.71 18.33
C PHE A 11 -20.97 -12.64 17.59
N LEU A 12 -21.85 -13.04 16.65
CA LEU A 12 -22.71 -12.12 15.89
C LEU A 12 -23.72 -11.38 16.78
N GLN A 13 -24.17 -11.97 17.89
CA GLN A 13 -25.05 -11.30 18.86
C GLN A 13 -24.34 -10.24 19.72
N ARG A 14 -23.02 -10.38 19.91
CA ARG A 14 -22.23 -9.49 20.79
C ARG A 14 -21.46 -8.43 20.02
N TYR A 15 -21.21 -8.66 18.74
CA TYR A 15 -20.39 -7.81 17.91
C TYR A 15 -21.18 -7.31 16.72
N GLU A 16 -21.27 -6.00 16.61
CA GLU A 16 -21.70 -5.38 15.38
C GLU A 16 -20.61 -5.54 14.33
N TRP A 17 -21.03 -5.93 13.12
CA TRP A 17 -20.11 -6.04 12.01
C TRP A 17 -19.47 -4.66 11.75
N PRO A 18 -18.13 -4.56 11.58
CA PRO A 18 -17.44 -3.28 11.45
C PRO A 18 -18.03 -2.36 10.38
N GLU A 19 -18.66 -2.92 9.34
CA GLU A 19 -19.38 -2.19 8.30
C GLU A 19 -20.48 -1.26 8.82
N ASN A 20 -21.03 -1.52 10.01
CA ASN A 20 -21.99 -0.65 10.67
C ASN A 20 -21.33 0.51 11.43
N ARG A 21 -20.00 0.50 11.59
CA ARG A 21 -19.25 1.62 12.16
C ARG A 21 -19.02 2.67 11.09
N ALA A 22 -19.13 3.94 11.47
CA ALA A 22 -18.69 5.02 10.62
C ALA A 22 -17.20 4.84 10.31
N VAL A 23 -16.84 4.95 9.02
CA VAL A 23 -15.44 5.01 8.61
C VAL A 23 -14.78 6.22 9.25
N VAL A 24 -13.50 6.08 9.59
CA VAL A 24 -12.71 7.17 10.15
C VAL A 24 -11.72 7.60 9.09
N PRO A 25 -11.75 8.85 8.64
CA PRO A 25 -12.72 9.89 8.99
C PRO A 25 -13.98 9.77 8.15
N ASN A 26 -15.07 10.26 8.71
CA ASN A 26 -16.39 10.11 8.11
C ASN A 26 -16.62 11.15 7.00
N THR A 27 -15.94 10.97 5.86
CA THR A 27 -16.16 11.77 4.65
C THR A 27 -16.82 10.94 3.56
N THR A 28 -17.62 11.58 2.70
CA THR A 28 -18.33 10.91 1.60
C THR A 28 -17.39 10.15 0.67
N GLY A 29 -16.19 10.69 0.41
CA GLY A 29 -15.19 10.02 -0.43
C GLY A 29 -14.61 8.77 0.22
N TRP A 30 -14.29 8.86 1.52
CA TRP A 30 -13.74 7.74 2.28
C TRP A 30 -14.76 6.60 2.44
N GLN A 31 -16.01 6.95 2.74
CA GLN A 31 -17.09 5.98 2.85
C GLN A 31 -17.31 5.23 1.53
N ARG A 32 -17.43 5.96 0.40
CA ARG A 32 -17.57 5.34 -0.93
C ARG A 32 -16.41 4.41 -1.29
N LEU A 33 -15.18 4.80 -0.94
CA LEU A 33 -13.99 3.96 -1.18
C LEU A 33 -14.09 2.65 -0.40
N HIS A 34 -14.42 2.71 0.89
CA HIS A 34 -14.47 1.54 1.76
C HIS A 34 -15.69 0.65 1.50
N ASP A 35 -16.84 1.21 1.15
CA ASP A 35 -18.01 0.45 0.70
C ASP A 35 -17.64 -0.41 -0.52
N ARG A 36 -16.94 0.17 -1.50
CA ARG A 36 -16.46 -0.55 -2.67
C ARG A 36 -15.48 -1.66 -2.28
N ARG A 37 -14.56 -1.39 -1.34
CA ARG A 37 -13.59 -2.39 -0.87
C ARG A 37 -14.25 -3.55 -0.14
N PHE A 38 -15.19 -3.28 0.78
CA PHE A 38 -15.95 -4.34 1.44
C PHE A 38 -16.77 -5.17 0.43
N HIS A 39 -17.33 -4.54 -0.60
CA HIS A 39 -17.98 -5.25 -1.69
C HIS A 39 -17.02 -6.19 -2.43
N GLN A 40 -15.81 -5.72 -2.78
CA GLN A 40 -14.77 -6.54 -3.42
C GLN A 40 -14.36 -7.73 -2.54
N VAL A 41 -14.11 -7.51 -1.24
CA VAL A 41 -13.75 -8.56 -0.28
C VAL A 41 -14.86 -9.61 -0.17
N ARG A 42 -16.13 -9.20 -0.20
CA ARG A 42 -17.27 -10.13 -0.17
C ARG A 42 -17.32 -11.05 -1.39
N GLN A 43 -16.86 -10.58 -2.55
CA GLN A 43 -16.82 -11.34 -3.80
C GLN A 43 -15.63 -12.31 -3.89
N MET A 44 -14.63 -12.21 -3.00
CA MET A 44 -13.52 -13.14 -2.96
C MET A 44 -14.00 -14.54 -2.56
N THR A 45 -13.52 -15.55 -3.29
CA THR A 45 -13.86 -16.96 -3.10
C THR A 45 -12.84 -17.70 -2.24
N ASP A 46 -11.56 -17.33 -2.32
CA ASP A 46 -10.51 -17.88 -1.47
C ASP A 46 -10.64 -17.36 -0.03
N GLY A 47 -10.70 -18.28 0.92
CA GLY A 47 -10.92 -17.95 2.34
C GLY A 47 -9.76 -17.18 2.97
N GLY A 48 -8.52 -17.48 2.57
CA GLY A 48 -7.33 -16.80 3.08
C GLY A 48 -7.25 -15.36 2.58
N GLN A 49 -7.34 -15.17 1.26
CA GLN A 49 -7.36 -13.85 0.64
C GLN A 49 -8.53 -12.99 1.13
N LYS A 50 -9.70 -13.61 1.36
CA LYS A 50 -10.86 -12.92 1.91
C LYS A 50 -10.62 -12.43 3.33
N TYR A 51 -9.99 -13.25 4.17
CA TYR A 51 -9.63 -12.84 5.53
C TYR A 51 -8.60 -11.70 5.50
N ASP A 52 -7.54 -11.84 4.71
CA ASP A 52 -6.50 -10.82 4.57
C ASP A 52 -7.08 -9.49 4.06
N GLY A 53 -7.91 -9.54 3.01
CA GLY A 53 -8.60 -8.38 2.45
C GLY A 53 -9.58 -7.75 3.44
N PHE A 54 -10.28 -8.56 4.25
CA PHE A 54 -11.16 -8.07 5.30
C PHE A 54 -10.37 -7.33 6.39
N VAL A 55 -9.30 -7.93 6.93
CA VAL A 55 -8.43 -7.32 7.95
C VAL A 55 -7.84 -6.01 7.42
N GLN A 56 -7.32 -6.01 6.19
CA GLN A 56 -6.76 -4.81 5.56
C GLN A 56 -7.81 -3.70 5.38
N THR A 57 -8.98 -4.04 4.87
CA THR A 57 -10.06 -3.07 4.65
C THR A 57 -10.55 -2.49 5.96
N THR A 58 -10.68 -3.32 7.01
CA THR A 58 -11.13 -2.91 8.35
C THR A 58 -10.09 -2.03 9.03
N ALA A 59 -8.82 -2.40 9.00
CA ALA A 59 -7.74 -1.58 9.55
C ALA A 59 -7.73 -0.21 8.86
N SER A 60 -7.71 -0.18 7.53
CA SER A 60 -7.72 1.08 6.78
C SER A 60 -8.99 1.91 7.05
N ALA A 61 -10.17 1.30 7.06
CA ALA A 61 -11.45 2.00 7.23
C ALA A 61 -11.62 2.68 8.59
N PHE A 62 -11.09 2.07 9.67
CA PHE A 62 -11.42 2.48 11.03
C PHE A 62 -10.25 3.02 11.84
N SER A 63 -8.99 2.77 11.42
CA SER A 63 -7.82 3.27 12.15
C SER A 63 -6.97 4.26 11.37
N GLN A 64 -7.06 4.31 10.04
CA GLN A 64 -6.30 5.28 9.25
C GLN A 64 -7.08 6.59 9.17
N GLN A 65 -6.51 7.67 9.67
CA GLN A 65 -7.09 9.01 9.51
C GLN A 65 -7.01 9.45 8.04
N ASN A 66 -7.96 10.27 7.56
CA ASN A 66 -7.81 10.92 6.26
C ASN A 66 -6.70 11.93 6.46
N PHE A 67 -5.76 11.89 5.52
CA PHE A 67 -4.61 12.77 5.53
C PHE A 67 -4.93 14.14 4.90
N THR A 68 -6.03 14.27 4.14
CA THR A 68 -6.62 15.53 3.61
C THR A 68 -8.14 15.39 3.41
N GLU A 69 -8.88 16.45 3.05
CA GLU A 69 -10.35 16.36 2.81
C GLU A 69 -10.75 15.31 1.76
N PHE A 70 -9.80 14.88 0.90
CA PHE A 70 -9.99 13.89 -0.17
C PHE A 70 -9.32 12.52 0.09
N GLY A 71 -8.76 12.30 1.28
CA GLY A 71 -8.15 11.02 1.68
C GLY A 71 -6.69 10.79 1.25
N TRP A 72 -6.19 11.52 0.25
CA TRP A 72 -4.77 11.55 -0.10
C TRP A 72 -4.35 13.00 -0.35
N GLY A 73 -3.45 13.53 0.48
CA GLY A 73 -2.85 14.84 0.22
C GLY A 73 -1.80 14.72 -0.87
N LEU A 74 -2.01 15.42 -1.99
CA LEU A 74 -0.92 15.65 -2.93
C LEU A 74 0.06 16.62 -2.25
N THR A 75 1.20 16.09 -1.83
CA THR A 75 2.34 16.90 -1.40
C THR A 75 3.43 16.91 -2.47
N LYS A 76 4.17 18.01 -2.56
CA LYS A 76 5.26 18.16 -3.53
C LYS A 76 6.58 17.75 -2.87
N ALA A 77 7.20 16.70 -3.38
CA ALA A 77 8.55 16.33 -2.98
C ALA A 77 9.56 17.45 -3.33
N PRO A 78 10.65 17.62 -2.56
CA PRO A 78 11.65 18.65 -2.85
C PRO A 78 12.22 18.50 -4.26
N GLU A 79 12.30 19.61 -5.00
CA GLU A 79 12.66 19.61 -6.43
C GLU A 79 14.03 18.96 -6.69
N HIS A 80 14.97 19.12 -5.77
CA HIS A 80 16.29 18.50 -5.88
C HIS A 80 16.23 16.96 -5.76
N ILE A 81 15.35 16.42 -4.92
CA ILE A 81 15.09 14.97 -4.81
C ILE A 81 14.43 14.48 -6.10
N VAL A 82 13.38 15.16 -6.59
CA VAL A 82 12.70 14.78 -7.83
C VAL A 82 13.68 14.73 -9.01
N ARG A 83 14.53 15.75 -9.18
CA ARG A 83 15.55 15.77 -10.24
C ARG A 83 16.56 14.64 -10.09
N MET A 84 17.03 14.38 -8.87
CA MET A 84 17.95 13.27 -8.59
C MET A 84 17.33 11.92 -8.96
N LEU A 85 16.08 11.65 -8.55
CA LEU A 85 15.40 10.39 -8.84
C LEU A 85 15.14 10.22 -10.35
N ARG A 86 14.69 11.28 -11.03
CA ARG A 86 14.47 11.25 -12.49
C ARG A 86 15.76 11.00 -13.28
N LYS A 87 16.85 11.64 -12.87
CA LYS A 87 18.17 11.34 -13.44
C LYS A 87 18.55 9.90 -13.15
N GLY A 88 18.30 9.44 -11.92
CA GLY A 88 18.62 8.09 -11.49
C GLY A 88 17.97 7.00 -12.33
N ILE A 89 16.69 7.20 -12.66
CA ILE A 89 15.94 6.33 -13.56
C ILE A 89 16.53 6.35 -14.97
N ARG A 90 16.79 7.54 -15.53
CA ARG A 90 17.35 7.67 -16.90
C ARG A 90 18.71 6.99 -17.02
N ASP A 91 19.61 7.24 -16.08
CA ASP A 91 20.94 6.62 -16.07
C ASP A 91 20.83 5.08 -16.04
N GLY A 92 19.87 4.52 -15.30
CA GLY A 92 19.64 3.07 -15.28
C GLY A 92 19.04 2.53 -16.58
N LEU A 93 18.17 3.30 -17.24
CA LEU A 93 17.66 2.90 -18.55
C LEU A 93 18.72 3.02 -19.65
N ASP A 94 19.67 3.94 -19.54
CA ASP A 94 20.79 4.08 -20.46
C ASP A 94 21.77 2.89 -20.35
N ASP A 95 21.86 2.26 -19.17
CA ASP A 95 22.63 1.05 -18.88
C ASP A 95 21.71 -0.15 -18.62
N PHE A 96 20.76 -0.36 -19.53
CA PHE A 96 19.65 -1.32 -19.34
C PHE A 96 20.13 -2.73 -18.99
N ASP A 97 21.08 -3.26 -19.77
CA ASP A 97 21.51 -4.66 -19.66
C ASP A 97 22.22 -4.98 -18.34
N ASN A 98 22.81 -3.97 -17.68
CA ASN A 98 23.57 -4.18 -16.44
C ASN A 98 22.82 -3.70 -15.18
N SER A 99 21.85 -2.80 -15.32
CA SER A 99 21.21 -2.14 -14.17
C SER A 99 19.71 -2.37 -14.05
N VAL A 100 19.06 -2.95 -15.08
CA VAL A 100 17.64 -3.27 -15.07
C VAL A 100 17.46 -4.77 -14.91
N ARG A 101 16.74 -5.19 -13.87
CA ARG A 101 16.24 -6.56 -13.74
C ARG A 101 14.74 -6.61 -13.91
N SER A 102 14.25 -7.67 -14.55
CA SER A 102 12.83 -8.01 -14.45
C SER A 102 12.60 -8.52 -13.05
N GLU A 103 11.64 -7.93 -12.35
CA GLU A 103 11.09 -8.60 -11.18
C GLU A 103 10.33 -9.83 -11.68
N GLY A 104 10.53 -10.98 -11.02
CA GLY A 104 9.83 -12.22 -11.37
C GLY A 104 8.31 -12.07 -11.19
N ASP A 105 7.57 -13.15 -11.44
CA ASP A 105 6.12 -13.16 -11.23
C ASP A 105 5.82 -12.83 -9.76
N VAL A 106 5.24 -11.65 -9.52
CA VAL A 106 4.76 -11.23 -8.21
C VAL A 106 3.25 -11.34 -8.25
N ASP A 107 2.67 -12.18 -7.39
CA ASP A 107 1.24 -12.53 -7.37
C ASP A 107 0.27 -11.32 -7.32
N VAL A 108 0.78 -10.15 -6.96
CA VAL A 108 0.01 -8.90 -6.82
C VAL A 108 0.20 -7.95 -8.00
N ILE A 109 0.92 -8.36 -9.05
CA ILE A 109 1.08 -7.61 -10.29
C ILE A 109 0.33 -8.32 -11.41
N ASP A 110 -0.60 -7.61 -12.01
CA ASP A 110 -1.23 -8.04 -13.27
C ASP A 110 -0.55 -7.36 -14.46
N GLY A 111 -0.47 -8.05 -15.60
CA GLY A 111 0.11 -7.55 -16.84
C GLY A 111 1.62 -7.80 -17.00
N LEU A 112 2.33 -6.85 -17.60
CA LEU A 112 3.77 -6.99 -17.87
C LEU A 112 4.58 -6.88 -16.58
N PRO A 113 5.65 -7.69 -16.41
CA PRO A 113 6.51 -7.58 -15.24
C PRO A 113 7.17 -6.20 -15.20
N PRO A 114 7.29 -5.59 -14.00
CA PRO A 114 7.91 -4.29 -13.85
C PRO A 114 9.42 -4.39 -14.09
N TRP A 115 10.00 -3.29 -14.51
CA TRP A 115 11.45 -3.13 -14.47
C TRP A 115 11.88 -2.67 -13.11
N PHE A 116 12.96 -3.25 -12.61
CA PHE A 116 13.57 -2.87 -11.35
C PHE A 116 14.95 -2.30 -11.61
N ILE A 117 15.18 -1.05 -11.19
CA ILE A 117 16.48 -0.39 -11.31
C ILE A 117 17.09 -0.29 -9.91
N ASP A 118 18.17 -1.02 -9.67
CA ASP A 118 18.88 -0.98 -8.40
C ASP A 118 19.72 0.31 -8.29
N ARG A 119 19.36 1.20 -7.35
CA ARG A 119 20.01 2.52 -7.15
C ARG A 119 20.31 2.80 -5.68
N HIS A 120 20.99 1.86 -5.03
CA HIS A 120 21.35 1.94 -3.61
C HIS A 120 22.07 3.25 -3.24
N ASP A 121 22.85 3.82 -4.16
CA ASP A 121 23.54 5.10 -4.04
C ASP A 121 22.58 6.29 -3.81
N LEU A 122 21.38 6.22 -4.40
CA LEU A 122 20.35 7.27 -4.27
C LEU A 122 19.41 7.03 -3.09
N MET A 123 19.25 5.77 -2.66
CA MET A 123 18.23 5.38 -1.68
C MET A 123 18.40 6.09 -0.34
N LYS A 124 19.62 6.15 0.20
CA LYS A 124 19.89 6.84 1.47
C LYS A 124 19.60 8.35 1.39
N ARG A 125 19.86 8.96 0.24
CA ARG A 125 19.60 10.39 0.01
C ARG A 125 18.11 10.67 -0.14
N ALA A 126 17.39 9.80 -0.84
CA ALA A 126 15.95 9.90 -0.99
C ALA A 126 15.23 9.71 0.35
N MET A 127 15.63 8.70 1.14
CA MET A 127 15.05 8.45 2.47
C MET A 127 15.19 9.66 3.39
N HIS A 128 16.40 10.21 3.55
CA HIS A 128 16.59 11.39 4.39
C HIS A 128 15.92 12.64 3.81
N GLY A 129 15.99 12.84 2.49
CA GLY A 129 15.40 14.02 1.84
C GLY A 129 13.88 14.06 1.85
N LEU A 130 13.22 12.92 2.12
CA LEU A 130 11.77 12.82 2.26
C LEU A 130 11.33 12.62 3.72
N GLN A 131 12.28 12.51 4.67
CA GLN A 131 11.99 12.18 6.07
C GLN A 131 11.02 13.19 6.69
N ASP A 132 11.28 14.49 6.56
CA ASP A 132 10.41 15.54 7.11
C ASP A 132 8.96 15.41 6.59
N ILE A 133 8.79 15.03 5.32
CA ILE A 133 7.45 14.84 4.73
C ILE A 133 6.77 13.60 5.33
N HIS A 134 7.52 12.51 5.54
CA HIS A 134 6.98 11.28 6.14
C HIS A 134 6.69 11.44 7.64
N GLU A 135 7.50 12.19 8.38
CA GLU A 135 7.28 12.51 9.78
C GLU A 135 6.08 13.45 9.93
N ALA A 136 5.98 14.49 9.09
CA ALA A 136 4.79 15.34 9.04
C ALA A 136 3.53 14.56 8.63
N TRP A 137 3.67 13.53 7.79
CA TRP A 137 2.55 12.67 7.41
C TRP A 137 2.12 11.72 8.53
N SER A 138 3.06 11.14 9.25
CA SER A 138 2.79 10.15 10.32
C SER A 138 2.51 10.78 11.68
N ASP A 139 2.80 12.07 11.85
CA ASP A 139 2.81 12.78 13.15
C ASP A 139 3.71 12.08 14.19
N GLN A 140 4.78 11.44 13.71
CA GLN A 140 5.73 10.68 14.52
C GLN A 140 7.16 10.87 14.00
N ALA A 141 8.13 10.81 14.90
CA ALA A 141 9.52 10.71 14.52
C ALA A 141 9.79 9.33 13.91
N LEU A 142 10.38 9.29 12.72
CA LEU A 142 10.60 8.06 11.97
C LEU A 142 12.09 7.73 11.90
N VAL A 143 12.41 6.44 12.00
CA VAL A 143 13.77 5.94 11.77
C VAL A 143 13.83 5.37 10.35
N PRO A 144 14.65 5.93 9.44
CA PRO A 144 14.81 5.37 8.10
C PRO A 144 15.26 3.91 8.16
N HIS A 145 14.50 3.02 7.52
CA HIS A 145 14.75 1.58 7.56
C HIS A 145 15.35 1.05 6.26
N GLN A 146 14.57 1.07 5.17
CA GLN A 146 14.97 0.47 3.90
C GLN A 146 14.35 1.22 2.72
N ALA A 147 15.10 1.28 1.63
CA ALA A 147 14.61 1.70 0.33
C ALA A 147 15.30 0.86 -0.75
N TYR A 148 14.50 0.36 -1.69
CA TYR A 148 14.88 -0.65 -2.67
C TYR A 148 14.62 -0.14 -4.08
N GLY A 149 15.60 0.56 -4.65
CA GLY A 149 15.64 0.96 -6.05
C GLY A 149 14.39 1.65 -6.61
N PHE A 150 14.18 1.49 -7.91
CA PHE A 150 12.99 1.97 -8.62
C PHE A 150 12.24 0.80 -9.24
N ARG A 151 10.97 0.65 -8.88
CA ARG A 151 10.03 -0.26 -9.53
C ARG A 151 9.21 0.50 -10.58
N LEU A 152 9.45 0.20 -11.85
CA LEU A 152 8.82 0.88 -12.99
C LEU A 152 7.74 -0.02 -13.59
N TYR A 153 6.49 0.33 -13.35
CA TYR A 153 5.33 -0.30 -13.96
C TYR A 153 5.25 0.08 -15.44
N ARG A 154 5.12 -0.93 -16.29
CA ARG A 154 5.01 -0.75 -17.74
C ARG A 154 3.55 -0.50 -18.10
N ASN A 155 3.32 -0.04 -19.32
CA ASN A 155 1.96 0.08 -19.83
C ASN A 155 1.26 -1.27 -19.69
N GLN A 156 0.02 -1.26 -19.18
CA GLN A 156 -0.81 -2.44 -18.89
C GLN A 156 -0.43 -3.21 -17.62
N SER A 157 0.60 -2.79 -16.87
CA SER A 157 0.88 -3.34 -15.54
C SER A 157 0.00 -2.67 -14.48
N SER A 158 -0.52 -3.43 -13.52
CA SER A 158 -1.21 -2.87 -12.36
C SER A 158 -0.77 -3.54 -11.06
N LEU A 159 -0.63 -2.75 -9.99
CA LEU A 159 -0.36 -3.25 -8.64
C LEU A 159 -1.68 -3.40 -7.90
N LEU A 160 -2.01 -4.63 -7.54
CA LEU A 160 -3.15 -4.94 -6.69
C LEU A 160 -2.84 -4.53 -5.25
N MET A 161 -3.87 -4.14 -4.51
CA MET A 161 -3.74 -3.89 -3.07
C MET A 161 -3.23 -5.16 -2.41
N HIS A 162 -2.13 -5.04 -1.67
CA HIS A 162 -1.53 -6.14 -0.95
C HIS A 162 -1.00 -5.65 0.40
N VAL A 163 -0.74 -6.59 1.29
CA VAL A 163 -0.01 -6.35 2.51
C VAL A 163 1.42 -6.78 2.26
N ASP A 164 2.34 -5.87 2.52
CA ASP A 164 3.76 -6.20 2.56
C ASP A 164 3.97 -7.22 3.67
N LYS A 165 4.33 -8.45 3.28
CA LYS A 165 4.65 -9.51 4.23
C LYS A 165 6.12 -9.34 4.61
N SER A 166 6.45 -9.56 5.87
CA SER A 166 7.82 -9.45 6.36
C SER A 166 8.79 -10.47 5.72
N ASN A 167 8.30 -11.43 4.93
CA ASN A 167 9.11 -12.36 4.14
C ASN A 167 9.23 -11.96 2.66
N THR A 168 8.57 -10.88 2.21
CA THR A 168 8.63 -10.38 0.83
C THR A 168 9.51 -9.15 0.66
N HIS A 169 10.11 -8.63 1.75
CA HIS A 169 11.00 -7.46 1.77
C HIS A 169 12.21 -7.65 2.69
#